data_AF-A0A409YA22-F1
#
_entry.id   AF-A0A409YA22-F1
#
_cell.length_a   1.000
_cell.length_b   1.000
_cell.length_c   1.000
_cell.angle_alpha   90.00
_cell.angle_beta   90.00
_cell.angle_gamma   90.00
#
_symmetry.space_group_name_H-M   'P 1'
#
loop_
_entity.id
_entity.type
_entity.pdbx_description
1 polymer ?
#
loop_
_entity_poly.entity_id
_entity_poly.type
_entity_poly.pdbx_seq_one_letter_code
_entity_poly.pdbx_strand_id
1 'polypeptide(L)'
;MSHLEQLIRELVDNPLIITYFIEQDQPLVKTHLSSLSSLTSRIKSALRSGIEQLFNQLLRPKLRTFIPDIYKDISYVLDEDGYAAADLQDLTRKRFIKAWDALIDGYKDTFSEANYRLFIGLVLDVLLRPWEKYVMGLKYTELGAVRFDRDLRAIIAYLSSQTTFGDIREKFLRLQQISTLLNLDADEDIDEFYNGSGISWKIGRHEAKAIAALKI
;
A
#
# COMPACT_ATOMS: atom_id res chain seq x y z
N MET A 1 16.12 -17.98 -2.47
CA MET A 1 17.58 -17.89 -2.25
C MET A 1 18.14 -17.04 -3.39
N SER A 2 18.97 -16.05 -3.11
CA SER A 2 19.55 -15.21 -4.17
C SER A 2 20.66 -15.95 -4.92
N HIS A 3 20.95 -15.55 -6.17
CA HIS A 3 21.99 -16.17 -6.98
C HIS A 3 23.37 -16.13 -6.29
N LEU A 4 23.71 -15.03 -5.61
CA LEU A 4 24.98 -14.90 -4.90
C LEU A 4 25.08 -15.85 -3.69
N GLU A 5 23.98 -16.05 -2.95
CA GLU A 5 23.93 -17.05 -1.87
C GLU A 5 24.11 -18.47 -2.39
N GLN A 6 23.57 -18.77 -3.57
CA GLN A 6 23.76 -20.08 -4.22
C GLN A 6 25.19 -20.27 -4.68
N LEU A 7 25.76 -19.29 -5.37
CA LEU A 7 27.15 -19.34 -5.85
C LEU A 7 28.14 -19.52 -4.70
N ILE A 8 27.95 -18.81 -3.57
CA ILE A 8 28.82 -18.96 -2.40
C ILE A 8 28.75 -20.39 -1.85
N ARG A 9 27.54 -20.97 -1.75
CA ARG A 9 27.38 -22.35 -1.29
C ARG A 9 28.09 -23.33 -2.22
N GLU A 10 27.87 -23.20 -3.53
CA GLU A 10 28.50 -24.05 -4.54
C GLU A 10 30.03 -23.93 -4.52
N LEU A 11 30.57 -22.73 -4.27
CA LEU A 11 32.01 -22.51 -4.14
C LEU A 11 32.58 -23.13 -2.87
N VAL A 12 31.89 -23.02 -1.73
CA VAL A 12 32.32 -23.61 -0.45
C VAL A 12 32.35 -25.14 -0.50
N ASP A 13 31.40 -25.74 -1.21
CA ASP A 13 31.28 -27.19 -1.37
C ASP A 13 32.05 -27.73 -2.59
N ASN A 14 32.82 -26.87 -3.29
CA ASN A 14 33.50 -27.24 -4.52
C ASN A 14 34.64 -28.25 -4.26
N PRO A 15 34.67 -29.41 -4.96
CA PRO A 15 35.70 -30.44 -4.76
C PRO A 15 37.10 -29.95 -5.13
N LEU A 16 37.24 -28.91 -5.94
CA LEU A 16 38.53 -28.32 -6.30
C LEU A 16 39.28 -27.76 -5.07
N ILE A 17 38.58 -27.43 -3.99
CA ILE A 17 39.23 -27.02 -2.72
C ILE A 17 40.09 -28.17 -2.19
N ILE A 18 39.59 -29.40 -2.23
CA ILE A 18 40.33 -30.59 -1.77
C ILE A 18 41.47 -30.91 -2.74
N THR A 19 41.29 -30.66 -4.03
CA THR A 19 42.30 -30.94 -5.06
C THR A 19 43.49 -29.99 -5.01
N TYR A 20 43.27 -28.70 -4.73
CA TYR A 20 44.31 -27.67 -4.86
C TYR A 20 44.86 -27.13 -3.54
N PHE A 21 44.22 -27.41 -2.39
CA PHE A 21 44.67 -26.94 -1.08
C PHE A 21 44.97 -28.10 -0.12
N ILE A 22 46.07 -27.96 0.62
CA ILE A 22 46.45 -28.89 1.70
C ILE A 22 45.42 -28.87 2.83
N GLU A 23 45.23 -29.99 3.53
CA GLU A 23 44.15 -30.18 4.53
C GLU A 23 44.07 -29.06 5.58
N GLN A 24 45.22 -28.56 6.03
CA GLN A 24 45.30 -27.47 7.01
C GLN A 24 44.74 -26.12 6.51
N ASP A 25 44.78 -25.86 5.19
CA ASP A 25 44.36 -24.59 4.59
C ASP A 25 42.91 -24.61 4.10
N GLN A 26 42.32 -25.80 3.90
CA GLN A 26 40.94 -25.94 3.41
C GLN A 26 39.90 -25.22 4.30
N PRO A 27 39.97 -25.27 5.65
CA PRO A 27 39.05 -24.52 6.51
C PRO A 27 39.18 -23.00 6.35
N LEU A 28 40.39 -22.49 6.13
CA LEU A 28 40.65 -21.06 5.91
C LEU A 28 40.01 -20.60 4.60
N VAL A 29 40.19 -21.36 3.52
CA VAL A 29 39.57 -21.08 2.21
C VAL A 29 38.05 -21.04 2.33
N LYS A 30 37.45 -22.06 2.97
CA LYS A 30 36.00 -22.12 3.20
C LYS A 30 35.49 -20.95 4.04
N THR A 31 36.27 -20.51 5.03
CA THR A 31 35.94 -19.33 5.85
C THR A 31 35.94 -18.05 5.03
N HIS A 32 36.96 -17.83 4.20
CA HIS A 32 37.02 -16.67 3.31
C HIS A 32 35.87 -16.66 2.29
N LEU A 33 35.57 -17.79 1.65
CA LEU A 33 34.42 -17.91 0.74
C LEU A 33 33.09 -17.64 1.46
N SER A 34 32.92 -18.18 2.67
CA SER A 34 31.72 -17.95 3.48
C SER A 34 31.56 -16.49 3.89
N SER A 35 32.67 -15.75 4.09
CA SER A 35 32.63 -14.33 4.43
C SER A 35 32.01 -13.45 3.34
N LEU A 36 32.01 -13.91 2.08
CA LEU A 36 31.35 -13.24 0.96
C LEU A 36 29.83 -13.18 1.12
N SER A 37 29.24 -14.01 1.99
CA SER A 37 27.80 -13.94 2.31
C SER A 37 27.39 -12.58 2.88
N SER A 38 28.32 -11.87 3.52
CA SER A 38 28.12 -10.49 3.99
C SER A 38 27.90 -9.50 2.84
N LEU A 39 28.36 -9.80 1.62
CA LEU A 39 28.08 -8.97 0.44
C LEU A 39 26.60 -9.06 0.05
N THR A 40 25.95 -10.21 0.25
CA THR A 40 24.52 -10.36 -0.05
C THR A 40 23.68 -9.38 0.76
N SER A 41 23.93 -9.28 2.07
CA SER A 41 23.19 -8.36 2.92
C SER A 41 23.48 -6.90 2.57
N ARG A 42 24.73 -6.56 2.25
CA ARG A 42 25.12 -5.22 1.78
C ARG A 42 24.45 -4.84 0.47
N ILE A 43 24.41 -5.73 -0.52
CA ILE A 43 23.75 -5.50 -1.82
C ILE A 43 22.24 -5.35 -1.63
N LYS A 44 21.60 -6.21 -0.82
CA LYS A 44 20.16 -6.10 -0.49
C LYS A 44 19.84 -4.76 0.18
N SER A 45 20.69 -4.32 1.11
CA SER A 45 20.55 -3.01 1.77
C SER A 45 20.73 -1.85 0.79
N ALA A 46 21.76 -1.89 -0.05
CA ALA A 46 22.01 -0.86 -1.07
C ALA A 46 20.87 -0.77 -2.08
N LEU A 47 20.34 -1.92 -2.53
CA LEU A 47 19.18 -1.98 -3.43
C LEU A 47 17.94 -1.35 -2.80
N ARG A 48 17.64 -1.70 -1.54
CA ARG A 48 16.52 -1.11 -0.80
C ARG A 48 16.67 0.40 -0.67
N SER A 49 17.85 0.87 -0.29
CA SER A 49 18.15 2.30 -0.18
C SER A 49 18.01 3.01 -1.52
N GLY A 50 18.44 2.41 -2.63
CA GLY A 50 18.27 2.95 -3.97
C GLY A 50 16.80 3.08 -4.38
N ILE A 51 15.96 2.07 -4.07
CA ILE A 51 14.51 2.12 -4.33
C ILE A 51 13.84 3.21 -3.49
N GLU A 52 14.19 3.31 -2.20
CA GLU A 52 13.68 4.36 -1.32
C GLU A 52 14.12 5.76 -1.79
N GLN A 53 15.35 5.92 -2.27
CA GLN A 53 15.84 7.17 -2.82
C GLN A 53 15.10 7.56 -4.10
N LEU A 54 14.94 6.63 -5.03
CA LEU A 54 14.17 6.82 -6.27
C LEU A 54 12.74 7.27 -5.97
N PHE A 55 12.07 6.57 -5.04
CA PHE A 55 10.73 6.91 -4.58
C PHE A 55 10.69 8.34 -4.02
N ASN A 56 11.60 8.67 -3.09
CA ASN A 56 11.62 9.96 -2.41
C ASN A 56 11.89 11.13 -3.36
N GLN A 57 12.70 10.93 -4.38
CA GLN A 57 13.09 11.97 -5.32
C GLN A 57 12.08 12.14 -6.46
N LEU A 58 11.54 11.06 -7.01
CA LEU A 58 10.74 11.11 -8.23
C LEU A 58 9.23 11.02 -7.99
N LEU A 59 8.78 10.20 -7.04
CA LEU A 59 7.37 9.89 -6.86
C LEU A 59 6.76 10.68 -5.71
N ARG A 60 7.44 10.74 -4.56
CA ARG A 60 6.93 11.41 -3.37
C ARG A 60 6.45 12.85 -3.61
N PRO A 61 7.10 13.69 -4.44
CA PRO A 61 6.58 15.01 -4.78
C PRO A 61 5.24 14.97 -5.54
N LYS A 62 5.09 14.02 -6.49
CA LYS A 62 3.87 13.84 -7.29
C LYS A 62 2.68 13.37 -6.44
N LEU A 63 2.94 12.64 -5.36
CA LEU A 63 1.88 12.15 -4.45
C LEU A 63 1.19 13.27 -3.65
N ARG A 64 1.79 14.46 -3.57
CA ARG A 64 1.25 15.57 -2.77
C ARG A 64 -0.11 16.06 -3.27
N THR A 65 -0.32 16.10 -4.58
CA THR A 65 -1.58 16.56 -5.18
C THR A 65 -2.49 15.40 -5.59
N PHE A 66 -1.99 14.16 -5.52
CA PHE A 66 -2.69 12.96 -6.01
C PHE A 66 -4.13 12.84 -5.48
N ILE A 67 -4.31 12.90 -4.15
CA ILE A 67 -5.64 12.80 -3.54
C ILE A 67 -6.50 14.04 -3.85
N PRO A 68 -6.04 15.29 -3.63
CA PRO A 68 -6.79 16.47 -4.04
C PRO A 68 -7.26 16.46 -5.50
N ASP A 69 -6.43 15.99 -6.43
CA ASP A 69 -6.76 15.95 -7.86
C ASP A 69 -7.85 14.92 -8.17
N ILE A 70 -7.87 13.79 -7.47
CA ILE A 70 -8.92 12.76 -7.61
C ILE A 70 -10.27 13.31 -7.15
N TYR A 71 -10.28 13.94 -5.96
CA TYR A 71 -11.50 14.44 -5.31
C TYR A 71 -11.89 15.85 -5.72
N LYS A 72 -11.17 16.47 -6.66
CA LYS A 72 -11.47 17.82 -7.16
C LYS A 72 -12.91 17.89 -7.67
N ASP A 73 -13.70 18.82 -7.16
CA ASP A 73 -15.12 19.02 -7.54
C ASP A 73 -16.01 17.80 -7.24
N ILE A 74 -15.60 16.89 -6.34
CA ILE A 74 -16.41 15.76 -5.87
C ILE A 74 -17.06 16.14 -4.53
N SER A 75 -18.37 15.95 -4.43
CA SER A 75 -19.15 16.10 -3.20
C SER A 75 -19.76 14.76 -2.81
N TYR A 76 -19.79 14.45 -1.51
CA TYR A 76 -20.60 13.37 -0.94
C TYR A 76 -21.79 13.92 -0.16
N VAL A 77 -22.11 15.20 -0.31
CA VAL A 77 -23.44 15.72 0.08
C VAL A 77 -24.33 15.57 -1.15
N LEU A 78 -25.07 14.46 -1.20
CA LEU A 78 -25.83 14.01 -2.37
C LEU A 78 -27.29 13.79 -2.00
N ASP A 79 -28.18 14.24 -2.89
CA ASP A 79 -29.57 13.81 -3.00
C ASP A 79 -29.70 12.66 -4.01
N GLU A 80 -30.93 12.25 -4.33
CA GLU A 80 -31.18 11.14 -5.26
C GLU A 80 -30.63 11.41 -6.67
N ASP A 81 -30.88 12.62 -7.20
CA ASP A 81 -30.40 13.03 -8.52
C ASP A 81 -28.87 13.13 -8.56
N GLY A 82 -28.26 13.71 -7.51
CA GLY A 82 -26.81 13.79 -7.34
C GLY A 82 -26.16 12.42 -7.22
N TYR A 83 -26.78 11.49 -6.49
CA TYR A 83 -26.31 10.10 -6.40
C TYR A 83 -26.37 9.41 -7.77
N ALA A 84 -27.48 9.53 -8.49
CA ALA A 84 -27.64 8.94 -9.82
C ALA A 84 -26.62 9.51 -10.82
N ALA A 85 -26.41 10.83 -10.80
CA ALA A 85 -25.40 11.49 -11.64
C ALA A 85 -23.97 11.04 -11.27
N ALA A 86 -23.63 10.98 -9.98
CA ALA A 86 -22.34 10.50 -9.51
C ALA A 86 -22.10 9.04 -9.92
N ASP A 87 -23.14 8.20 -9.88
CA ASP A 87 -23.04 6.80 -10.30
C ASP A 87 -22.81 6.61 -11.79
N LEU A 88 -23.51 7.40 -12.61
CA LEU A 88 -23.30 7.40 -14.05
C LEU A 88 -21.88 7.87 -14.43
N GLN A 89 -21.43 8.96 -13.80
CA GLN A 89 -20.16 9.58 -14.15
C GLN A 89 -18.96 8.81 -13.62
N ASP A 90 -19.05 8.28 -12.39
CA ASP A 90 -18.05 7.41 -11.77
C ASP A 90 -16.65 8.04 -11.75
N LEU A 91 -16.59 9.34 -11.45
CA LEU A 91 -15.39 10.17 -11.60
C LEU A 91 -14.27 9.76 -10.65
N THR A 92 -14.57 9.51 -9.37
CA THR A 92 -13.57 9.17 -8.34
C THR A 92 -12.74 7.97 -8.78
N ARG A 93 -13.41 6.86 -9.15
CA ARG A 93 -12.76 5.64 -9.62
C ARG A 93 -11.98 5.88 -10.91
N LYS A 94 -12.60 6.48 -11.93
CA LYS A 94 -11.94 6.72 -13.23
C LYS A 94 -10.70 7.60 -13.10
N ARG A 95 -10.77 8.67 -12.30
CA ARG A 95 -9.64 9.57 -12.04
C ARG A 95 -8.55 8.87 -11.24
N PHE A 96 -8.91 8.10 -10.21
CA PHE A 96 -7.95 7.32 -9.45
C PHE A 96 -7.18 6.36 -10.37
N ILE A 97 -7.88 5.54 -11.15
CA ILE A 97 -7.26 4.56 -12.06
C ILE A 97 -6.32 5.26 -13.03
N LYS A 98 -6.80 6.30 -13.71
CA LYS A 98 -5.98 7.05 -14.67
C LYS A 98 -4.73 7.66 -14.03
N ALA A 99 -4.87 8.28 -12.85
CA ALA A 99 -3.75 8.88 -12.14
C ALA A 99 -2.77 7.82 -11.64
N TRP A 100 -3.30 6.68 -11.16
CA TRP A 100 -2.50 5.56 -10.69
C TRP A 100 -1.70 4.94 -11.82
N ASP A 101 -2.35 4.57 -12.93
CA ASP A 101 -1.70 4.01 -14.12
C ASP A 101 -0.56 4.93 -14.60
N ALA A 102 -0.82 6.23 -14.73
CA ALA A 102 0.20 7.21 -15.12
C ALA A 102 1.35 7.36 -14.11
N LEU A 103 1.08 7.13 -12.82
CA LEU A 103 2.08 7.20 -11.75
C LEU A 103 3.03 5.99 -11.80
N ILE A 104 2.48 4.80 -12.07
CA ILE A 104 3.22 3.53 -12.07
C ILE A 104 3.76 3.12 -13.44
N ASP A 105 3.39 3.86 -14.49
CA ASP A 105 3.78 3.58 -15.87
C ASP A 105 5.31 3.41 -16.02
N GLY A 106 5.71 2.40 -16.78
CA GLY A 106 7.10 2.00 -16.98
C GLY A 106 7.80 1.32 -15.79
N TYR A 107 7.34 1.49 -14.54
CA TYR A 107 8.00 0.87 -13.38
C TYR A 107 7.76 -0.64 -13.30
N LYS A 108 6.54 -1.09 -13.65
CA LYS A 108 6.16 -2.51 -13.58
C LYS A 108 7.02 -3.40 -14.47
N ASP A 109 7.33 -2.94 -15.67
CA ASP A 109 8.11 -3.71 -16.65
C ASP A 109 9.63 -3.57 -16.42
N THR A 110 10.06 -2.51 -15.74
CA THR A 110 11.49 -2.25 -15.45
C THR A 110 11.96 -2.97 -14.18
N PHE A 111 11.09 -3.12 -13.18
CA PHE A 111 11.47 -3.70 -11.90
C PHE A 111 11.25 -5.22 -11.86
N SER A 112 12.10 -5.91 -11.10
CA SER A 112 11.76 -7.26 -10.65
C SER A 112 10.51 -7.21 -9.77
N GLU A 113 9.75 -8.30 -9.72
CA GLU A 113 8.51 -8.38 -8.94
C GLU A 113 8.69 -7.96 -7.47
N ALA A 114 9.79 -8.40 -6.83
CA ALA A 114 10.09 -8.06 -5.44
C ALA A 114 10.40 -6.56 -5.26
N ASN A 115 11.13 -5.95 -6.20
CA ASN A 115 11.45 -4.53 -6.16
C ASN A 115 10.21 -3.68 -6.45
N TYR A 116 9.38 -4.11 -7.40
CA TYR A 116 8.10 -3.48 -7.69
C TYR A 116 7.16 -3.52 -6.48
N ARG A 117 7.07 -4.66 -5.79
CA ARG A 117 6.31 -4.79 -4.54
C ARG A 117 6.78 -3.79 -3.48
N LEU A 118 8.08 -3.73 -3.22
CA LEU A 118 8.66 -2.78 -2.25
C LEU A 118 8.31 -1.33 -2.64
N PHE A 119 8.48 -1.00 -3.92
CA PHE A 119 8.23 0.34 -4.44
C PHE A 119 6.76 0.77 -4.31
N ILE A 120 5.82 -0.08 -4.72
CA ILE A 120 4.38 0.18 -4.55
C ILE A 120 3.99 0.25 -3.07
N GLY A 121 4.62 -0.54 -2.20
CA GLY A 121 4.47 -0.45 -0.75
C GLY A 121 4.76 0.97 -0.23
N LEU A 122 5.89 1.56 -0.65
CA LEU A 122 6.26 2.94 -0.28
C LEU A 122 5.24 3.98 -0.79
N VAL A 123 4.73 3.79 -2.01
CA VAL A 123 3.70 4.67 -2.59
C VAL A 123 2.43 4.66 -1.73
N LEU A 124 1.92 3.47 -1.40
CA LEU A 124 0.73 3.32 -0.57
C LEU A 124 0.93 3.88 0.84
N ASP A 125 2.09 3.62 1.46
CA ASP A 125 2.40 4.10 2.82
C ASP A 125 2.39 5.64 2.91
N VAL A 126 2.74 6.33 1.82
CA VAL A 126 2.67 7.80 1.74
C VAL A 126 1.30 8.31 1.34
N LEU A 127 0.52 7.57 0.54
CA LEU A 127 -0.80 8.01 0.07
C LEU A 127 -1.91 7.82 1.08
N LEU A 128 -1.89 6.76 1.88
CA LEU A 128 -3.03 6.37 2.71
C LEU A 128 -3.32 7.38 3.83
N ARG A 129 -2.31 7.88 4.53
CA ARG A 129 -2.51 8.87 5.60
C ARG A 129 -3.11 10.20 5.09
N PRO A 130 -2.58 10.83 4.02
CA PRO A 130 -3.23 11.99 3.40
C PRO A 130 -4.65 11.69 2.93
N TRP A 131 -4.91 10.49 2.43
CA TRP A 131 -6.24 10.09 1.99
C TRP A 131 -7.23 10.01 3.15
N GLU A 132 -6.87 9.32 4.25
CA GLU A 132 -7.68 9.30 5.48
C GLU A 132 -8.00 10.72 5.95
N LYS A 133 -6.98 11.59 6.03
CA LYS A 133 -7.16 12.98 6.45
C LYS A 133 -8.09 13.76 5.51
N TYR A 134 -7.99 13.53 4.20
CA TYR A 134 -8.82 14.21 3.21
C TYR A 134 -10.29 13.80 3.36
N VAL A 135 -10.56 12.50 3.48
CA VAL A 135 -11.90 11.94 3.71
C VAL A 135 -12.50 12.46 5.01
N MET A 136 -11.70 12.56 6.08
CA MET A 136 -12.15 13.15 7.35
C MET A 136 -12.47 14.66 7.27
N GLY A 137 -12.07 15.34 6.20
CA GLY A 137 -12.40 16.75 5.93
C GLY A 137 -13.69 16.95 5.14
N LEU A 138 -14.31 15.88 4.65
CA LEU A 138 -15.53 15.92 3.86
C LEU A 138 -16.78 15.81 4.74
N LYS A 139 -17.94 16.09 4.13
CA LYS A 139 -19.27 15.88 4.71
C LYS A 139 -20.06 14.92 3.84
N TYR A 140 -20.95 14.16 4.49
CA TYR A 140 -21.66 13.04 3.88
C TYR A 140 -23.15 13.13 4.17
N THR A 141 -23.99 12.95 3.17
CA THR A 141 -25.37 12.46 3.38
C THR A 141 -25.37 10.94 3.45
N GLU A 142 -26.49 10.30 3.79
CA GLU A 142 -26.62 8.82 3.72
C GLU A 142 -26.23 8.28 2.34
N LEU A 143 -26.80 8.85 1.28
CA LEU A 143 -26.46 8.49 -0.11
C LEU A 143 -24.99 8.76 -0.43
N GLY A 144 -24.44 9.84 0.13
CA GLY A 144 -23.03 10.18 0.08
C GLY A 144 -22.11 9.12 0.68
N ALA A 145 -22.42 8.65 1.88
CA ALA A 145 -21.67 7.62 2.57
C ALA A 145 -21.69 6.29 1.79
N VAL A 146 -22.86 5.91 1.26
CA VAL A 146 -23.00 4.75 0.37
C VAL A 146 -22.18 4.92 -0.90
N ARG A 147 -22.18 6.11 -1.50
CA ARG A 147 -21.38 6.41 -2.70
C ARG A 147 -19.89 6.31 -2.43
N PHE A 148 -19.42 6.91 -1.34
CA PHE A 148 -18.02 6.85 -0.91
C PHE A 148 -17.55 5.41 -0.70
N ASP A 149 -18.37 4.62 -0.02
CA ASP A 149 -18.06 3.22 0.22
C ASP A 149 -17.92 2.41 -1.09
N ARG A 150 -18.81 2.67 -2.07
CA ARG A 150 -18.72 2.07 -3.41
C ARG A 150 -17.44 2.50 -4.14
N ASP A 151 -17.11 3.79 -4.11
CA ASP A 151 -15.88 4.32 -4.73
C ASP A 151 -14.63 3.68 -4.11
N LEU A 152 -14.57 3.63 -2.78
CA LEU A 152 -13.45 3.02 -2.04
C LEU A 152 -13.30 1.53 -2.38
N ARG A 153 -14.40 0.76 -2.34
CA ARG A 153 -14.39 -0.67 -2.69
C ARG A 153 -13.91 -0.89 -4.12
N ALA A 154 -14.34 -0.06 -5.06
CA ALA A 154 -13.93 -0.18 -6.45
C ALA A 154 -12.44 0.11 -6.66
N ILE A 155 -11.89 1.12 -5.96
CA ILE A 155 -10.46 1.41 -6.00
C ILE A 155 -9.63 0.28 -5.38
N ILE A 156 -10.04 -0.23 -4.21
CA ILE A 156 -9.36 -1.36 -3.55
C ILE A 156 -9.38 -2.59 -4.45
N ALA A 157 -10.50 -2.88 -5.10
CA ALA A 157 -10.63 -3.99 -6.04
C ALA A 157 -9.70 -3.84 -7.25
N TYR A 158 -9.65 -2.65 -7.84
CA TYR A 158 -8.73 -2.34 -8.93
C TYR A 158 -7.27 -2.53 -8.50
N LEU A 159 -6.84 -1.92 -7.39
CA LEU A 159 -5.47 -2.06 -6.89
C LEU A 159 -5.11 -3.52 -6.60
N SER A 160 -6.04 -4.27 -5.97
CA SER A 160 -5.87 -5.70 -5.70
C SER A 160 -5.75 -6.54 -6.98
N SER A 161 -6.36 -6.11 -8.09
CA SER A 161 -6.23 -6.80 -9.39
C SER A 161 -4.89 -6.52 -10.09
N GLN A 162 -4.29 -5.35 -9.84
CA GLN A 162 -3.04 -4.93 -10.48
C GLN A 162 -1.80 -5.54 -9.83
N THR A 163 -1.92 -5.93 -8.57
CA THR A 163 -0.83 -6.50 -7.79
C THR A 163 -1.11 -7.96 -7.48
N THR A 164 -0.14 -8.83 -7.72
CA THR A 164 -0.16 -10.23 -7.27
C THR A 164 -0.04 -10.36 -5.73
N PHE A 165 -0.21 -9.27 -4.99
CA PHE A 165 0.22 -9.12 -3.60
C PHE A 165 -1.00 -8.97 -2.70
N GLY A 166 -1.19 -9.93 -1.79
CA GLY A 166 -2.41 -10.06 -0.97
C GLY A 166 -2.56 -9.05 0.17
N ASP A 167 -1.60 -8.16 0.40
CA ASP A 167 -1.55 -7.24 1.55
C ASP A 167 -2.23 -5.88 1.30
N ILE A 168 -2.68 -5.59 0.07
CA ILE A 168 -3.34 -4.31 -0.24
C ILE A 168 -4.56 -4.09 0.63
N ARG A 169 -5.42 -5.10 0.79
CA ARG A 169 -6.64 -4.95 1.60
C ARG A 169 -6.32 -4.57 3.05
N GLU A 170 -5.26 -5.13 3.62
CA GLU A 170 -4.82 -4.82 4.98
C GLU A 170 -4.34 -3.37 5.10
N LYS A 171 -3.61 -2.86 4.10
CA LYS A 171 -3.17 -1.45 4.07
C LYS A 171 -4.35 -0.47 4.06
N PHE A 172 -5.48 -0.83 3.44
CA PHE A 172 -6.68 0.01 3.36
C PHE A 172 -7.63 -0.14 4.56
N LEU A 173 -7.31 -0.98 5.55
CA LEU A 173 -8.20 -1.33 6.65
C LEU A 173 -8.77 -0.10 7.39
N ARG A 174 -7.95 0.93 7.63
CA ARG A 174 -8.42 2.17 8.30
C ARG A 174 -9.42 2.93 7.45
N LEU A 175 -9.19 3.10 6.14
CA LEU A 175 -10.18 3.70 5.23
C LEU A 175 -11.47 2.89 5.16
N GLN A 176 -11.38 1.56 5.18
CA GLN A 176 -12.55 0.70 5.24
C GLN A 176 -13.34 0.88 6.54
N GLN A 177 -12.64 0.97 7.68
CA GLN A 177 -13.28 1.25 8.97
C GLN A 177 -13.92 2.65 9.02
N ILE A 178 -13.31 3.67 8.40
CA ILE A 178 -13.94 4.98 8.21
C ILE A 178 -15.24 4.82 7.42
N SER A 179 -15.20 4.09 6.31
CA SER A 179 -16.38 3.82 5.49
C SER A 179 -17.51 3.12 6.26
N THR A 180 -17.17 2.12 7.08
CA THR A 180 -18.12 1.43 7.96
C THR A 180 -18.78 2.39 8.94
N LEU A 181 -17.99 3.23 9.62
CA LEU A 181 -18.50 4.20 10.58
C LEU A 181 -19.40 5.28 9.95
N LEU A 182 -19.11 5.67 8.69
CA LEU A 182 -19.94 6.61 7.94
C LEU A 182 -21.29 6.04 7.51
N ASN A 183 -21.41 4.71 7.41
CA ASN A 183 -22.62 4.01 7.00
C ASN A 183 -23.42 3.43 8.20
N LEU A 184 -23.08 3.81 9.43
CA LEU A 184 -23.92 3.49 10.60
C LEU A 184 -25.22 4.28 10.54
N ASP A 185 -26.30 3.71 11.06
CA ASP A 185 -27.60 4.38 11.11
C ASP A 185 -27.57 5.58 12.08
N ALA A 186 -28.44 6.57 11.87
CA ALA A 186 -28.41 7.80 12.66
C ALA A 186 -28.78 7.61 14.15
N ASP A 187 -29.55 6.58 14.46
CA ASP A 187 -29.98 6.18 15.80
C ASP A 187 -29.04 5.15 16.45
N GLU A 188 -28.00 4.70 15.74
CA GLU A 188 -27.05 3.72 16.25
C GLU A 188 -26.13 4.32 17.32
N ASP A 189 -26.07 3.68 18.50
CA ASP A 189 -25.11 4.07 19.53
C ASP A 189 -23.70 3.63 19.10
N ILE A 190 -22.90 4.63 18.70
CA ILE A 190 -21.52 4.43 18.23
C ILE A 190 -20.67 3.70 19.28
N ASP A 191 -20.88 3.95 20.58
CA ASP A 191 -20.12 3.29 21.64
C ASP A 191 -20.52 1.83 21.81
N GLU A 192 -21.81 1.53 21.70
CA GLU A 192 -22.31 0.16 21.72
C GLU A 192 -21.79 -0.60 20.49
N PHE A 193 -21.95 -0.05 19.28
CA PHE A 193 -21.46 -0.65 18.05
C PHE A 193 -19.94 -0.86 18.07
N TYR A 194 -19.16 0.15 18.48
CA TYR A 194 -17.70 0.06 18.52
C TYR A 194 -17.23 -1.09 19.42
N ASN A 195 -17.85 -1.28 20.59
CA ASN A 195 -17.48 -2.34 21.53
C ASN A 195 -18.08 -3.70 21.16
N GLY A 196 -19.27 -3.74 20.55
CA GLY A 196 -20.03 -4.95 20.26
C GLY A 196 -19.83 -5.55 18.87
N SER A 197 -19.29 -4.79 17.90
CA SER A 197 -19.17 -5.21 16.49
C SER A 197 -18.19 -6.36 16.22
N GLY A 198 -17.32 -6.70 17.17
CA GLY A 198 -16.26 -7.70 16.97
C GLY A 198 -15.17 -7.30 15.95
N ILE A 199 -15.20 -6.05 15.47
CA ILE A 199 -14.20 -5.50 14.55
C ILE A 199 -12.90 -5.23 15.31
N SER A 200 -11.77 -5.64 14.73
CA SER A 200 -10.45 -5.25 15.24
C SER A 200 -10.13 -3.81 14.82
N TRP A 201 -10.63 -2.85 15.58
CA TRP A 201 -10.49 -1.42 15.29
C TRP A 201 -9.02 -0.96 15.29
N LYS A 202 -8.64 -0.25 14.23
CA LYS A 202 -7.38 0.50 14.11
C LYS A 202 -7.58 2.00 14.33
N ILE A 203 -8.83 2.41 14.49
CA ILE A 203 -9.30 3.78 14.73
C ILE A 203 -9.62 3.89 16.21
N GLY A 204 -9.26 5.00 16.85
CA GLY A 204 -9.58 5.20 18.27
C GLY A 204 -11.05 5.54 18.50
N ARG A 205 -11.59 5.26 19.69
CA ARG A 205 -13.00 5.55 20.02
C ARG A 205 -13.42 7.01 19.79
N HIS A 206 -12.57 7.97 20.16
CA HIS A 206 -12.83 9.39 19.90
C HIS A 206 -12.83 9.72 18.40
N GLU A 207 -11.93 9.10 17.64
CA GLU A 207 -11.87 9.24 16.18
C GLU A 207 -13.11 8.63 15.53
N ALA A 208 -13.59 7.48 16.04
CA ALA A 208 -14.81 6.84 15.54
C ALA A 208 -16.05 7.73 15.69
N LYS A 209 -16.22 8.37 16.86
CA LYS A 209 -17.29 9.37 17.06
C LYS A 209 -17.16 10.57 16.12
N ALA A 210 -15.93 11.06 15.93
CA ALA A 210 -15.69 12.18 15.02
C ALA A 210 -16.01 11.83 13.56
N ILE A 211 -15.72 10.59 13.14
CA ILE A 211 -16.05 10.08 11.80
C ILE A 211 -17.57 9.99 11.62
N ALA A 212 -18.29 9.39 12.56
CA ALA A 212 -19.75 9.30 12.49
C ALA A 212 -20.41 10.70 12.41
N ALA A 213 -19.84 11.69 13.10
CA ALA A 213 -20.29 13.09 13.06
C ALA A 213 -19.95 13.84 11.75
N LEU A 214 -19.35 13.17 10.75
CA LEU A 214 -19.19 13.73 9.41
C LEU A 214 -20.46 13.60 8.56
N LYS A 215 -21.39 12.73 8.99
CA LYS A 215 -22.71 12.59 8.39
C LYS A 215 -23.61 13.76 8.81
N ILE A 216 -24.30 14.38 7.85
CA ILE A 216 -25.18 15.55 8.05
C ILE A 216 -26.64 15.24 7.77
#